data_AF-N0AVX0-F1
#
_entry.id   AF-N0AVX0-F1
#
_cell.length_a   1.000
_cell.length_b   1.000
_cell.length_c   1.000
_cell.angle_alpha   90.00
_cell.angle_beta   90.00
_cell.angle_gamma   90.00
#
_symmetry.space_group_name_H-M   'P 1'
#
loop_
_entity.id
_entity.type
_entity.pdbx_description
1 polymer ?
#
loop_
_entity_poly.entity_id
_entity_poly.type
_entity_poly.pdbx_seq_one_letter_code
_entity_poly.pdbx_strand_id
1 'polypeptide(L)'
;MTPEYRILVINPGSTLTKIGIFDNEIPLFEKAIRHDVDMIQSCLGISEQYEFRKQTILETLEYEGINISKIHAVCGRGGLLRPITGGTYAVNSLMLEDLKTGFAGQHASNLGGILAFEIASGLNIPSFIVDPVVVDELEPIARISGLPLVERKSIFHALNQKAVARRIAKQFNKKYEDLNFIVIHMGGGITVGAHKLGKVIDVNNGLHGEGPFSPERAGTVPVGDLITLCFSGEYDLEVMMKKLVGAGGLVGYLGTNDTLKVERMIKNGNEKAKLIYSAMAYQVAKEIGAASVVLAGKVDAIILTGDLAYGKGFVAEITEKINWIADVIVEPGENELQSLAEGALRILRGEEEAKDYPGELMKSNLHYR
;
A
#
# COMPACT_ATOMS: atom_id res chain seq x y z
N MET A 1 2.67 28.93 19.21
CA MET A 1 1.64 28.09 18.56
C MET A 1 2.30 27.40 17.39
N THR A 2 2.14 26.09 17.27
CA THR A 2 2.53 25.38 16.04
C THR A 2 1.73 25.96 14.86
N PRO A 3 2.36 26.21 13.70
CA PRO A 3 1.62 26.65 12.52
C PRO A 3 0.51 25.67 12.18
N GLU A 4 -0.63 26.18 11.72
CA GLU A 4 -1.76 25.38 11.28
C GLU A 4 -1.65 25.18 9.76
N TYR A 5 -1.39 23.95 9.32
CA TYR A 5 -1.34 23.59 7.91
C TYR A 5 -2.58 22.81 7.51
N ARG A 6 -3.31 23.34 6.52
CA ARG A 6 -4.44 22.66 5.91
C ARG A 6 -4.02 21.89 4.66
N ILE A 7 -4.32 20.60 4.59
CA ILE A 7 -3.88 19.71 3.52
C ILE A 7 -5.09 19.02 2.89
N LEU A 8 -5.19 19.07 1.56
CA LEU A 8 -6.11 18.23 0.80
C LEU A 8 -5.43 16.94 0.40
N VAL A 9 -6.00 15.81 0.77
CA VAL A 9 -5.51 14.49 0.35
C VAL A 9 -6.46 13.84 -0.63
N ILE A 10 -5.91 13.17 -1.65
CA ILE A 10 -6.67 12.59 -2.76
C ILE A 10 -6.20 11.16 -3.00
N ASN A 11 -7.12 10.20 -2.90
CA ASN A 11 -6.86 8.79 -3.14
C ASN A 11 -7.89 8.22 -4.15
N PRO A 12 -7.56 8.25 -5.45
CA PRO A 12 -8.43 7.70 -6.48
C PRO A 12 -8.36 6.17 -6.51
N GLY A 13 -9.52 5.54 -6.47
CA GLY A 13 -9.74 4.13 -6.79
C GLY A 13 -10.52 3.98 -8.09
N SER A 14 -10.80 2.73 -8.49
CA SER A 14 -11.40 2.41 -9.79
C SER A 14 -12.73 3.13 -10.03
N THR A 15 -13.67 3.04 -9.08
CA THR A 15 -15.03 3.62 -9.17
C THR A 15 -15.31 4.72 -8.14
N LEU A 16 -14.35 4.99 -7.25
CA LEU A 16 -14.48 5.89 -6.12
C LEU A 16 -13.24 6.79 -6.05
N THR A 17 -13.39 8.05 -5.63
CA THR A 17 -12.26 8.84 -5.14
C THR A 17 -12.51 9.20 -3.69
N LYS A 18 -11.60 8.78 -2.80
CA LYS A 18 -11.60 9.23 -1.41
C LYS A 18 -10.83 10.55 -1.33
N ILE A 19 -11.41 11.54 -0.68
CA ILE A 19 -10.75 12.81 -0.36
C ILE A 19 -10.83 13.07 1.13
N GLY A 20 -9.91 13.88 1.65
CA GLY A 20 -10.01 14.41 3.00
C GLY A 20 -9.33 15.76 3.13
N ILE A 21 -9.82 16.57 4.06
CA ILE A 21 -9.16 17.80 4.49
C ILE A 21 -8.67 17.59 5.92
N PHE A 22 -7.40 17.91 6.14
CA PHE A 22 -6.74 17.78 7.42
C PHE A 22 -6.19 19.14 7.85
N ASP A 23 -6.43 19.51 9.11
CA ASP A 23 -5.70 20.58 9.78
C ASP A 23 -4.63 19.93 10.65
N ASN A 24 -3.38 20.04 10.21
CA ASN A 24 -2.27 19.25 10.71
C ASN A 24 -2.61 17.75 10.70
N GLU A 25 -2.56 17.07 11.85
CA GLU A 25 -2.91 15.65 11.98
C GLU A 25 -4.42 15.40 12.14
N ILE A 26 -5.25 16.43 12.27
CA ILE A 26 -6.66 16.29 12.62
C ILE A 26 -7.52 16.30 11.35
N PRO A 27 -8.29 15.24 11.07
CA PRO A 27 -9.25 15.25 9.96
C PRO A 27 -10.39 16.23 10.25
N LEU A 28 -10.63 17.17 9.33
CA LEU A 28 -11.83 18.00 9.34
C LEU A 28 -13.00 17.26 8.70
N PHE A 29 -12.75 16.60 7.56
CA PHE A 29 -13.69 15.67 6.96
C PHE A 29 -12.97 14.69 6.04
N GLU A 30 -13.61 13.55 5.83
CA GLU A 30 -13.26 12.57 4.81
C GLU A 30 -14.52 12.20 4.03
N LYS A 31 -14.41 12.05 2.71
CA LYS A 31 -15.55 11.70 1.87
C LYS A 31 -15.14 10.76 0.74
N ALA A 32 -15.98 9.77 0.48
CA ALA A 32 -15.85 8.89 -0.68
C ALA A 32 -16.81 9.35 -1.76
N ILE A 33 -16.27 9.91 -2.85
CA ILE A 33 -17.01 10.36 -4.01
C ILE A 33 -17.20 9.17 -4.95
N ARG A 34 -18.46 8.82 -5.25
CA ARG A 34 -18.78 7.82 -6.26
C ARG A 34 -18.76 8.47 -7.63
N HIS A 35 -18.12 7.81 -8.58
CA HIS A 35 -18.12 8.24 -9.98
C HIS A 35 -19.11 7.41 -10.76
N ASP A 36 -19.76 8.06 -11.73
CA ASP A 36 -20.63 7.39 -12.68
C ASP A 36 -19.81 6.41 -13.53
N VAL A 37 -20.30 5.16 -13.63
CA VAL A 37 -19.62 4.10 -14.36
C VAL A 37 -19.65 4.36 -15.86
N ASP A 38 -20.73 4.92 -16.38
CA ASP A 38 -20.87 5.24 -17.80
C ASP A 38 -19.90 6.35 -18.18
N MET A 39 -19.71 7.35 -17.30
CA MET A 39 -18.68 8.39 -17.48
C MET A 39 -17.27 7.78 -17.49
N ILE A 40 -16.95 6.89 -16.54
CA ILE A 40 -15.65 6.20 -16.51
C ILE A 40 -15.42 5.41 -17.81
N GLN A 41 -16.44 4.68 -18.29
CA GLN A 41 -16.36 3.84 -19.49
C GLN A 41 -16.26 4.65 -20.79
N SER A 42 -16.75 5.90 -20.79
CA SER A 42 -16.62 6.79 -21.95
C SER A 42 -15.22 7.37 -22.17
N CYS A 43 -14.34 7.29 -21.17
CA CYS A 43 -12.94 7.71 -21.30
C CYS A 43 -12.11 6.66 -22.05
N LEU A 44 -11.26 7.08 -22.99
CA LEU A 44 -10.38 6.17 -23.74
C LEU A 44 -9.24 5.61 -22.88
N GLY A 45 -8.89 6.30 -21.81
CA GLY A 45 -7.85 5.89 -20.88
C GLY A 45 -8.05 6.46 -19.48
N ILE A 46 -7.31 5.91 -18.50
CA ILE A 46 -7.41 6.35 -17.10
C ILE A 46 -7.04 7.82 -16.97
N SER A 47 -6.02 8.28 -17.69
CA SER A 47 -5.56 9.67 -17.62
C SER A 47 -6.63 10.68 -18.00
N GLU A 48 -7.55 10.37 -18.92
CA GLU A 48 -8.62 11.28 -19.36
C GLU A 48 -9.68 11.52 -18.28
N GLN A 49 -9.75 10.65 -17.27
CA GLN A 49 -10.70 10.79 -16.18
C GLN A 49 -10.38 11.97 -15.25
N TYR A 50 -9.17 12.55 -15.33
CA TYR A 50 -8.73 13.56 -14.38
C TYR A 50 -9.61 14.82 -14.39
N GLU A 51 -10.13 15.24 -15.55
CA GLU A 51 -10.91 16.49 -15.66
C GLU A 51 -12.22 16.39 -14.90
N PHE A 52 -13.03 15.38 -15.20
CA PHE A 52 -14.32 15.22 -14.51
C PHE A 52 -14.10 14.91 -13.03
N ARG A 53 -13.11 14.08 -12.67
CA ARG A 53 -12.82 13.78 -11.26
C ARG A 53 -12.36 15.02 -10.51
N LYS A 54 -11.53 15.89 -11.12
CA LYS A 54 -11.13 17.19 -10.55
C LYS A 54 -12.35 18.04 -10.28
N GLN A 55 -13.25 18.17 -11.26
CA GLN A 55 -14.47 18.96 -11.13
C GLN A 55 -15.34 18.45 -9.97
N THR A 56 -15.60 17.14 -9.90
CA THR A 56 -16.39 16.56 -8.82
C THR A 56 -15.76 16.76 -7.43
N ILE A 57 -14.42 16.73 -7.33
CA ILE A 57 -13.70 17.03 -6.08
C ILE A 57 -13.92 18.49 -5.66
N LEU A 58 -13.77 19.43 -6.58
CA LEU A 58 -13.93 20.86 -6.29
C LEU A 58 -15.38 21.20 -5.89
N GLU A 59 -16.37 20.66 -6.61
CA GLU A 59 -17.79 20.79 -6.26
C GLU A 59 -18.11 20.20 -4.88
N THR A 60 -17.48 19.06 -4.55
CA THR A 60 -17.65 18.44 -3.22
C THR A 60 -17.04 19.34 -2.14
N LEU A 61 -15.87 19.93 -2.36
CA LEU A 61 -15.24 20.85 -1.41
C LEU A 61 -16.09 22.10 -1.19
N GLU A 62 -16.65 22.67 -2.26
CA GLU A 62 -17.56 23.81 -2.18
C GLU A 62 -18.84 23.47 -1.41
N TYR A 63 -19.46 22.31 -1.71
CA TYR A 63 -20.66 21.82 -1.01
C TYR A 63 -20.43 21.64 0.49
N GLU A 64 -19.25 21.14 0.89
CA GLU A 64 -18.86 20.99 2.30
C GLU A 64 -18.39 22.32 2.94
N GLY A 65 -18.47 23.44 2.23
CA GLY A 65 -18.11 24.76 2.75
C GLY A 65 -16.61 24.98 2.94
N ILE A 66 -15.77 24.21 2.24
CA ILE A 66 -14.31 24.29 2.36
C ILE A 66 -13.79 25.45 1.53
N ASN A 67 -13.15 26.41 2.20
CA ASN A 67 -12.42 27.47 1.51
C ASN A 67 -11.08 26.93 0.98
N ILE A 68 -11.04 26.66 -0.34
CA ILE A 68 -9.86 26.12 -1.03
C ILE A 68 -8.63 27.04 -0.94
N SER A 69 -8.81 28.35 -0.81
CA SER A 69 -7.71 29.32 -0.68
C SER A 69 -6.96 29.20 0.66
N LYS A 70 -7.50 28.45 1.63
CA LYS A 70 -6.83 28.14 2.90
C LYS A 70 -6.00 26.85 2.84
N ILE A 71 -6.05 26.10 1.74
CA ILE A 71 -5.27 24.88 1.58
C ILE A 71 -3.81 25.26 1.32
N HIS A 72 -2.89 24.61 2.04
CA HIS A 72 -1.45 24.87 1.98
C HIS A 72 -0.72 23.85 1.08
N ALA A 73 -1.28 22.65 0.89
CA ALA A 73 -0.74 21.65 -0.02
C ALA A 73 -1.84 20.68 -0.47
N VAL A 74 -1.63 20.06 -1.64
CA VAL A 74 -2.45 18.93 -2.12
C VAL A 74 -1.58 17.69 -2.23
N CYS A 75 -1.99 16.59 -1.61
CA CYS A 75 -1.26 15.33 -1.63
C CYS A 75 -2.08 14.23 -2.29
N GLY A 76 -1.57 13.68 -3.39
CA GLY A 76 -2.17 12.55 -4.08
C GLY A 76 -1.57 11.22 -3.64
N ARG A 77 -2.34 10.13 -3.74
CA ARG A 77 -1.77 8.78 -3.72
C ARG A 77 -0.82 8.61 -4.90
N GLY A 78 0.35 8.01 -4.65
CA GLY A 78 1.31 7.68 -5.69
C GLY A 78 0.81 6.58 -6.63
N GLY A 79 1.10 6.73 -7.92
CA GLY A 79 0.73 5.78 -8.97
C GLY A 79 1.81 4.76 -9.31
N LEU A 80 1.63 4.09 -10.44
CA LEU A 80 2.57 3.14 -11.05
C LEU A 80 3.68 3.90 -11.79
N LEU A 81 4.62 4.44 -11.02
CA LEU A 81 5.78 5.18 -11.48
C LEU A 81 6.99 4.26 -11.74
N ARG A 82 8.13 4.84 -12.08
CA ARG A 82 9.43 4.15 -12.01
C ARG A 82 9.74 3.74 -10.56
N PRO A 83 10.56 2.69 -10.34
CA PRO A 83 11.04 2.34 -9.01
C PRO A 83 11.78 3.52 -8.34
N ILE A 84 11.38 3.87 -7.12
CA ILE A 84 11.95 4.98 -6.34
C ILE A 84 12.10 4.61 -4.87
N THR A 85 12.89 5.38 -4.10
CA THR A 85 12.95 5.21 -2.63
C THR A 85 11.66 5.69 -1.94
N GLY A 86 11.41 5.27 -0.71
CA GLY A 86 10.33 5.83 0.12
C GLY A 86 10.56 7.30 0.45
N GLY A 87 9.48 8.04 0.71
CA GLY A 87 9.49 9.47 1.03
C GLY A 87 8.34 10.24 0.39
N THR A 88 8.32 11.55 0.64
CA THR A 88 7.38 12.49 0.01
C THR A 88 8.05 13.15 -1.20
N TYR A 89 7.41 13.09 -2.37
CA TYR A 89 7.92 13.64 -3.62
C TYR A 89 7.07 14.82 -4.08
N ALA A 90 7.73 15.90 -4.52
CA ALA A 90 7.06 16.98 -5.24
C ALA A 90 6.62 16.48 -6.62
N VAL A 91 5.38 16.78 -7.03
CA VAL A 91 4.90 16.38 -8.35
C VAL A 91 5.55 17.27 -9.41
N ASN A 92 6.29 16.66 -10.33
CA ASN A 92 7.00 17.35 -11.41
C ASN A 92 6.58 16.85 -12.81
N SER A 93 7.08 17.50 -13.86
CA SER A 93 6.68 17.23 -15.25
C SER A 93 6.92 15.79 -15.68
N LEU A 94 8.05 15.19 -15.29
CA LEU A 94 8.38 13.81 -15.63
C LEU A 94 7.45 12.82 -14.93
N MET A 95 7.10 13.09 -13.66
CA MET A 95 6.13 12.28 -12.93
C MET A 95 4.77 12.30 -13.63
N LEU A 96 4.31 13.48 -14.07
CA LEU A 96 3.05 13.60 -14.80
C LEU A 96 3.07 12.84 -16.14
N GLU A 97 4.19 12.87 -16.85
CA GLU A 97 4.36 12.11 -18.09
C GLU A 97 4.26 10.59 -17.84
N ASP A 98 4.99 10.07 -16.86
CA ASP A 98 4.97 8.64 -16.53
C ASP A 98 3.59 8.18 -16.01
N LEU A 99 2.88 9.02 -15.23
CA LEU A 99 1.52 8.71 -14.76
C LEU A 99 0.49 8.69 -15.89
N LYS A 100 0.61 9.61 -16.86
CA LYS A 100 -0.30 9.70 -18.01
C LYS A 100 -0.06 8.56 -19.00
N THR A 101 1.20 8.30 -19.34
CA THR A 101 1.58 7.20 -20.25
C THR A 101 1.41 5.83 -19.60
N GLY A 102 1.43 5.75 -18.27
CA GLY A 102 1.32 4.51 -17.52
C GLY A 102 2.60 3.69 -17.62
N PHE A 103 3.76 4.29 -17.33
CA PHE A 103 5.08 3.68 -17.48
C PHE A 103 5.16 2.25 -16.92
N ALA A 104 4.66 2.03 -15.70
CA ALA A 104 4.62 0.72 -15.06
C ALA A 104 3.20 0.10 -15.03
N GLY A 105 2.29 0.61 -15.86
CA GLY A 105 0.91 0.15 -15.99
C GLY A 105 -0.13 1.24 -15.79
N GLN A 106 -1.37 0.91 -16.16
CA GLN A 106 -2.54 1.77 -16.02
C GLN A 106 -3.34 1.36 -14.78
N HIS A 107 -3.43 2.26 -13.79
CA HIS A 107 -4.25 2.05 -12.59
C HIS A 107 -4.86 3.37 -12.13
N ALA A 108 -6.02 3.34 -11.47
CA ALA A 108 -6.73 4.53 -11.01
C ALA A 108 -5.87 5.41 -10.08
N SER A 109 -4.97 4.81 -9.30
CA SER A 109 -4.02 5.55 -8.46
C SER A 109 -3.10 6.48 -9.25
N ASN A 110 -2.91 6.28 -10.56
CA ASN A 110 -2.12 7.18 -11.40
C ASN A 110 -2.72 8.59 -11.44
N LEU A 111 -4.04 8.70 -11.26
CA LEU A 111 -4.73 9.99 -11.18
C LEU A 111 -4.38 10.77 -9.91
N GLY A 112 -3.84 10.13 -8.86
CA GLY A 112 -3.59 10.80 -7.59
C GLY A 112 -2.62 11.97 -7.74
N GLY A 113 -1.44 11.73 -8.31
CA GLY A 113 -0.45 12.77 -8.58
C GLY A 113 -0.93 13.81 -9.60
N ILE A 114 -1.67 13.38 -10.63
CA ILE A 114 -2.23 14.27 -11.66
C ILE A 114 -3.25 15.24 -11.04
N LEU A 115 -4.22 14.72 -10.30
CA LEU A 115 -5.24 15.53 -9.62
C LEU A 115 -4.62 16.47 -8.59
N ALA A 116 -3.63 16.00 -7.83
CA ALA A 116 -2.93 16.82 -6.85
C ALA A 116 -2.23 18.01 -7.52
N PHE A 117 -1.50 17.76 -8.62
CA PHE A 117 -0.81 18.81 -9.37
C PHE A 117 -1.79 19.83 -9.98
N GLU A 118 -2.85 19.33 -10.63
CA GLU A 118 -3.83 20.19 -11.31
C GLU A 118 -4.57 21.12 -10.35
N ILE A 119 -4.98 20.62 -9.18
CA ILE A 119 -5.65 21.43 -8.16
C ILE A 119 -4.66 22.41 -7.51
N ALA A 120 -3.46 21.92 -7.15
CA ALA A 120 -2.46 22.76 -6.48
C ALA A 120 -1.94 23.88 -7.37
N SER A 121 -1.74 23.62 -8.67
CA SER A 121 -1.29 24.62 -9.65
C SER A 121 -2.32 25.75 -9.80
N GLY A 122 -3.61 25.43 -9.80
CA GLY A 122 -4.68 26.43 -9.82
C GLY A 122 -4.73 27.34 -8.58
N LEU A 123 -4.15 26.89 -7.47
CA LEU A 123 -4.07 27.61 -6.20
C LEU A 123 -2.68 28.20 -5.90
N ASN A 124 -1.69 27.96 -6.78
CA ASN A 124 -0.28 28.32 -6.57
C ASN A 124 0.30 27.80 -5.24
N ILE A 125 -0.01 26.55 -4.90
CA ILE A 125 0.47 25.84 -3.70
C ILE A 125 1.22 24.56 -4.11
N PRO A 126 2.06 23.97 -3.25
CA PRO A 126 2.76 22.73 -3.57
C PRO A 126 1.83 21.52 -3.70
N SER A 127 2.24 20.56 -4.54
CA SER A 127 1.62 19.25 -4.66
C SER A 127 2.61 18.12 -4.41
N PHE A 128 2.14 17.06 -3.78
CA PHE A 128 2.97 15.94 -3.37
C PHE A 128 2.34 14.58 -3.71
N ILE A 129 3.18 13.56 -3.78
CA ILE A 129 2.79 12.17 -3.53
C ILE A 129 3.65 11.60 -2.40
N VAL A 130 3.17 10.57 -1.70
CA VAL A 130 3.86 9.95 -0.58
C VAL A 130 3.95 8.45 -0.80
N ASP A 131 5.15 7.88 -0.61
CA ASP A 131 5.42 6.44 -0.54
C ASP A 131 4.59 5.61 -1.57
N PRO A 132 4.77 5.82 -2.89
CA PRO A 132 4.00 5.13 -3.93
C PRO A 132 4.15 3.60 -3.84
N VAL A 133 3.22 2.87 -4.48
CA VAL A 133 3.26 1.39 -4.54
C VAL A 133 4.55 0.82 -5.16
N VAL A 134 5.28 1.63 -5.93
CA VAL A 134 6.54 1.29 -6.59
C VAL A 134 7.78 1.63 -5.76
N VAL A 135 7.62 1.91 -4.47
CA VAL A 135 8.78 2.04 -3.57
C VAL A 135 9.61 0.77 -3.64
N ASP A 136 10.89 0.92 -3.96
CA ASP A 136 11.86 -0.18 -4.05
C ASP A 136 13.14 0.22 -3.32
N GLU A 137 13.34 -0.43 -2.17
CA GLU A 137 14.51 -0.26 -1.30
C GLU A 137 15.21 -1.60 -1.03
N LEU A 138 14.91 -2.63 -1.86
CA LEU A 138 15.46 -3.96 -1.70
C LEU A 138 16.99 -3.93 -1.80
N GLU A 139 17.66 -4.57 -0.84
CA GLU A 139 19.09 -4.84 -0.95
C GLU A 139 19.36 -5.74 -2.18
N PRO A 140 20.49 -5.60 -2.90
CA PRO A 140 20.75 -6.40 -4.10
C PRO A 140 20.62 -7.91 -3.90
N ILE A 141 21.00 -8.42 -2.73
CA ILE A 141 20.86 -9.83 -2.37
C ILE A 141 19.40 -10.30 -2.36
N ALA A 142 18.46 -9.43 -1.96
CA ALA A 142 17.04 -9.72 -1.91
C ALA A 142 16.39 -9.81 -3.30
N ARG A 143 17.07 -9.39 -4.37
CA ARG A 143 16.57 -9.47 -5.76
C ARG A 143 16.75 -10.84 -6.40
N ILE A 144 17.71 -11.62 -5.90
CA ILE A 144 18.04 -12.94 -6.45
C ILE A 144 16.95 -13.94 -6.10
N SER A 145 16.24 -14.44 -7.12
CA SER A 145 15.12 -15.38 -6.94
C SER A 145 15.52 -16.86 -6.94
N GLY A 146 16.71 -17.18 -7.44
CA GLY A 146 17.14 -18.54 -7.78
C GLY A 146 16.91 -18.94 -9.25
N LEU A 147 16.22 -18.12 -10.05
CA LEU A 147 16.03 -18.30 -11.49
C LEU A 147 16.48 -17.03 -12.24
N PRO A 148 17.55 -17.05 -13.05
CA PRO A 148 18.10 -15.84 -13.70
C PRO A 148 17.11 -15.04 -14.57
N LEU A 149 16.04 -15.66 -15.06
CA LEU A 149 15.01 -15.02 -15.87
C LEU A 149 13.94 -14.29 -15.04
N VAL A 150 13.97 -14.42 -13.71
CA VAL A 150 12.97 -13.88 -12.80
C VAL A 150 13.66 -13.16 -11.66
N GLU A 151 13.33 -11.90 -11.43
CA GLU A 151 13.81 -11.16 -10.25
C GLU A 151 12.68 -11.02 -9.22
N ARG A 152 13.06 -10.93 -7.93
CA ARG A 152 12.14 -10.50 -6.89
C ARG A 152 11.86 -9.00 -7.06
N LYS A 153 10.60 -8.59 -6.91
CA LYS A 153 10.13 -7.22 -7.14
C LYS A 153 9.50 -6.65 -5.89
N SER A 154 9.86 -5.42 -5.54
CA SER A 154 9.24 -4.68 -4.44
C SER A 154 7.87 -4.15 -4.86
N ILE A 155 6.80 -4.87 -4.49
CA ILE A 155 5.43 -4.41 -4.73
C ILE A 155 4.59 -4.71 -3.50
N PHE A 156 4.33 -3.68 -2.70
CA PHE A 156 3.71 -3.83 -1.39
C PHE A 156 2.93 -2.58 -0.96
N HIS A 157 2.31 -2.64 0.23
CA HIS A 157 1.55 -1.54 0.81
C HIS A 157 2.48 -0.47 1.43
N ALA A 158 3.37 0.09 0.61
CA ALA A 158 4.45 0.99 1.04
C ALA A 158 3.98 2.17 1.89
N LEU A 159 2.94 2.88 1.42
CA LEU A 159 2.33 3.98 2.15
C LEU A 159 1.93 3.59 3.58
N ASN A 160 1.16 2.51 3.73
CA ASN A 160 0.68 2.09 5.04
C ASN A 160 1.84 1.56 5.90
N GLN A 161 2.69 0.67 5.38
CA GLN A 161 3.82 0.12 6.16
C GLN A 161 4.77 1.22 6.66
N LYS A 162 5.12 2.19 5.81
CA LYS A 162 5.98 3.31 6.18
C LYS A 162 5.30 4.25 7.16
N ALA A 163 4.01 4.54 6.98
CA ALA A 163 3.26 5.42 7.87
C ALA A 163 3.16 4.82 9.29
N VAL A 164 2.77 3.55 9.41
CA VAL A 164 2.67 2.90 10.73
C VAL A 164 4.05 2.78 11.38
N ALA A 165 5.10 2.44 10.62
CA ALA A 165 6.47 2.41 11.15
C ALA A 165 6.89 3.77 11.73
N ARG A 166 6.58 4.88 11.05
CA ARG A 166 6.87 6.23 11.55
C ARG A 166 6.03 6.58 12.79
N ARG A 167 4.75 6.20 12.84
CA ARG A 167 3.90 6.41 14.03
C ARG A 167 4.42 5.63 15.23
N ILE A 168 4.78 4.37 15.04
CA ILE A 168 5.35 3.53 16.10
C ILE A 168 6.72 4.07 16.53
N ALA A 169 7.59 4.51 15.62
CA ALA A 169 8.87 5.13 15.99
C ALA A 169 8.72 6.31 16.97
N LYS A 170 7.67 7.13 16.79
CA LYS A 170 7.33 8.22 17.74
C LYS A 170 7.01 7.69 19.15
N GLN A 171 6.35 6.54 19.26
CA GLN A 171 6.08 5.89 20.56
C GLN A 171 7.37 5.45 21.27
N PHE A 172 8.41 5.12 20.49
CA PHE A 172 9.76 4.83 20.99
C PHE A 172 10.60 6.09 21.26
N ASN A 173 10.06 7.30 21.05
CA ASN A 173 10.80 8.57 21.09
C ASN A 173 12.06 8.57 20.21
N LYS A 174 12.00 7.88 19.06
CA LYS A 174 13.11 7.71 18.12
C LYS A 174 12.67 8.06 16.71
N LYS A 175 13.62 8.30 15.81
CA LYS A 175 13.32 8.43 14.38
C LYS A 175 13.12 7.04 13.76
N TYR A 176 12.36 6.97 12.68
CA TYR A 176 12.16 5.71 11.94
C TYR A 176 13.49 5.17 11.40
N GLU A 177 14.41 6.07 11.09
CA GLU A 177 15.75 5.78 10.58
C GLU A 177 16.68 5.17 11.65
N ASP A 178 16.29 5.18 12.92
CA ASP A 178 17.08 4.63 14.05
C ASP A 178 16.59 3.25 14.51
N LEU A 179 15.59 2.67 13.82
CA LEU A 179 14.87 1.46 14.25
C LEU A 179 14.81 0.40 13.16
N ASN A 180 14.68 -0.85 13.59
CA ASN A 180 14.41 -2.00 12.77
C ASN A 180 13.04 -2.58 13.13
N PHE A 181 12.15 -2.69 12.15
CA PHE A 181 10.81 -3.24 12.35
C PHE A 181 10.54 -4.37 11.38
N ILE A 182 9.66 -5.29 11.77
CA ILE A 182 8.95 -6.14 10.80
C ILE A 182 7.52 -5.60 10.73
N VAL A 183 7.11 -5.12 9.56
CA VAL A 183 5.78 -4.52 9.38
C VAL A 183 4.93 -5.40 8.49
N ILE A 184 3.77 -5.80 9.00
CA ILE A 184 2.86 -6.71 8.35
C ILE A 184 1.57 -5.99 8.07
N HIS A 185 1.32 -5.73 6.80
CA HIS A 185 0.03 -5.28 6.33
C HIS A 185 -0.82 -6.49 5.98
N MET A 186 -1.97 -6.63 6.66
CA MET A 186 -2.91 -7.74 6.47
C MET A 186 -4.25 -7.18 5.97
N GLY A 187 -4.46 -7.24 4.65
CA GLY A 187 -5.70 -6.82 3.98
C GLY A 187 -6.12 -7.84 2.92
N GLY A 188 -6.70 -7.35 1.81
CA GLY A 188 -7.01 -8.19 0.65
C GLY A 188 -5.77 -8.87 0.04
N GLY A 189 -4.59 -8.26 0.20
CA GLY A 189 -3.28 -8.91 0.08
C GLY A 189 -2.51 -8.82 1.40
N ILE A 190 -1.52 -9.69 1.59
CA ILE A 190 -0.66 -9.67 2.76
C ILE A 190 0.78 -9.36 2.34
N THR A 191 1.40 -8.39 3.00
CA THR A 191 2.81 -8.03 2.75
C THR A 191 3.57 -7.88 4.06
N VAL A 192 4.72 -8.53 4.14
CA VAL A 192 5.63 -8.54 5.29
C VAL A 192 6.92 -7.86 4.88
N GLY A 193 7.15 -6.64 5.38
CA GLY A 193 8.35 -5.86 5.10
C GLY A 193 9.36 -5.96 6.24
N ALA A 194 10.63 -6.22 5.90
CA ALA A 194 11.77 -6.07 6.80
C ALA A 194 12.30 -4.64 6.71
N HIS A 195 11.97 -3.82 7.71
CA HIS A 195 12.38 -2.42 7.78
C HIS A 195 13.69 -2.33 8.57
N LYS A 196 14.76 -1.87 7.93
CA LYS A 196 16.08 -1.65 8.54
C LYS A 196 16.44 -0.18 8.40
N LEU A 197 16.58 0.52 9.53
CA LEU A 197 17.03 1.91 9.59
C LEU A 197 16.28 2.82 8.59
N GLY A 198 14.96 2.78 8.64
CA GLY A 198 14.13 3.61 7.77
C GLY A 198 13.89 3.08 6.35
N LYS A 199 14.44 1.91 5.97
CA LYS A 199 14.33 1.33 4.61
C LYS A 199 13.73 -0.06 4.60
N VAL A 200 12.91 -0.40 3.60
CA VAL A 200 12.32 -1.73 3.42
C VAL A 200 13.27 -2.58 2.56
N ILE A 201 14.19 -3.27 3.22
CA ILE A 201 15.31 -3.96 2.55
C ILE A 201 14.93 -5.34 1.98
N ASP A 202 13.82 -5.91 2.44
CA ASP A 202 13.20 -7.11 1.90
C ASP A 202 11.67 -7.04 2.11
N VAL A 203 10.90 -7.47 1.11
CA VAL A 203 9.44 -7.57 1.15
C VAL A 203 8.96 -8.51 0.04
N ASN A 204 7.89 -9.26 0.29
CA ASN A 204 7.24 -10.09 -0.73
C ASN A 204 6.46 -9.26 -1.76
N ASN A 205 6.34 -9.75 -2.99
CA ASN A 205 5.44 -9.20 -4.00
C ASN A 205 3.98 -9.54 -3.68
N GLY A 206 3.34 -8.70 -2.88
CA GLY A 206 1.95 -8.89 -2.49
C GLY A 206 0.99 -8.87 -3.68
N LEU A 207 1.26 -8.06 -4.71
CA LEU A 207 0.35 -7.85 -5.85
C LEU A 207 0.19 -9.11 -6.71
N HIS A 208 1.30 -9.77 -7.07
CA HIS A 208 1.29 -10.97 -7.90
C HIS A 208 1.23 -12.28 -7.10
N GLY A 209 0.98 -12.18 -5.79
CA GLY A 209 0.68 -13.34 -4.95
C GLY A 209 1.89 -14.08 -4.39
N GLU A 210 3.04 -13.42 -4.19
CA GLU A 210 4.15 -13.99 -3.40
C GLU A 210 3.85 -13.85 -1.90
N GLY A 211 4.23 -14.86 -1.10
CA GLY A 211 4.13 -14.83 0.36
C GLY A 211 2.90 -15.59 0.88
N PRO A 212 2.41 -15.24 2.09
CA PRO A 212 1.22 -15.86 2.67
C PRO A 212 -0.02 -15.70 1.79
N PHE A 213 -0.88 -16.72 1.74
CA PHE A 213 -2.20 -16.53 1.15
C PHE A 213 -3.03 -15.54 1.99
N SER A 214 -3.97 -14.85 1.33
CA SER A 214 -4.78 -13.78 1.91
C SER A 214 -6.28 -14.10 1.77
N PRO A 215 -7.21 -13.18 2.12
CA PRO A 215 -8.63 -13.38 1.82
C PRO A 215 -8.92 -13.66 0.33
N GLU A 216 -8.16 -13.05 -0.59
CA GLU A 216 -8.46 -13.08 -2.03
C GLU A 216 -7.31 -13.63 -2.90
N ARG A 217 -6.13 -13.88 -2.33
CA ARG A 217 -4.94 -14.32 -3.06
C ARG A 217 -4.45 -15.66 -2.54
N ALA A 218 -3.99 -16.51 -3.45
CA ALA A 218 -3.50 -17.85 -3.15
C ALA A 218 -2.12 -17.86 -2.46
N GLY A 219 -1.37 -16.75 -2.51
CA GLY A 219 0.00 -16.72 -2.01
C GLY A 219 0.92 -17.64 -2.81
N THR A 220 2.09 -17.92 -2.25
CA THR A 220 3.05 -18.86 -2.85
C THR A 220 2.50 -20.28 -2.83
N VAL A 221 2.46 -20.93 -4.00
CA VAL A 221 2.02 -22.31 -4.22
C VAL A 221 3.15 -23.20 -4.72
N PRO A 222 3.05 -24.54 -4.62
CA PRO A 222 4.05 -25.44 -5.17
C PRO A 222 4.28 -25.22 -6.68
N VAL A 223 5.50 -24.85 -7.05
CA VAL A 223 5.83 -24.43 -8.42
C VAL A 223 5.62 -25.54 -9.46
N GLY A 224 5.96 -26.80 -9.12
CA GLY A 224 5.77 -27.93 -10.04
C GLY A 224 4.31 -28.23 -10.34
N ASP A 225 3.46 -28.18 -9.31
CA ASP A 225 2.01 -28.37 -9.45
C ASP A 225 1.37 -27.21 -10.23
N LEU A 226 1.81 -25.98 -9.97
CA LEU A 226 1.36 -24.81 -10.71
C LEU A 226 1.69 -24.92 -12.19
N ILE A 227 2.93 -25.29 -12.53
CA ILE A 227 3.35 -25.51 -13.94
C ILE A 227 2.49 -26.61 -14.57
N THR A 228 2.29 -27.73 -13.86
CA THR A 228 1.45 -28.83 -14.35
C THR A 228 0.02 -28.34 -14.65
N LEU A 229 -0.55 -27.50 -13.80
CA LEU A 229 -1.87 -26.91 -14.00
C LEU A 229 -1.90 -25.94 -15.20
N CYS A 230 -0.86 -25.12 -15.39
CA CYS A 230 -0.75 -24.20 -16.52
C CYS A 230 -0.65 -24.92 -17.87
N PHE A 231 -0.13 -26.15 -17.89
CA PHE A 231 0.03 -26.96 -19.11
C PHE A 231 -0.98 -28.11 -19.22
N SER A 232 -2.02 -28.14 -18.39
CA SER A 232 -3.07 -29.16 -18.46
C SER A 232 -3.97 -29.05 -19.70
N GLY A 233 -4.00 -27.87 -20.33
CA GLY A 233 -4.94 -27.52 -21.40
C GLY A 233 -6.30 -27.02 -20.90
N GLU A 234 -6.51 -26.94 -19.58
CA GLU A 234 -7.79 -26.49 -18.98
C GLU A 234 -7.87 -24.98 -18.77
N TYR A 235 -6.72 -24.31 -18.59
CA TYR A 235 -6.66 -22.90 -18.19
C TYR A 235 -5.65 -22.14 -19.04
N ASP A 236 -6.02 -20.91 -19.39
CA ASP A 236 -5.09 -19.94 -19.96
C ASP A 236 -4.41 -19.09 -18.87
N LEU A 237 -3.52 -18.20 -19.31
CA LEU A 237 -2.79 -17.30 -18.42
C LEU A 237 -3.73 -16.42 -17.57
N GLU A 238 -4.77 -15.84 -18.17
CA GLU A 238 -5.66 -14.91 -17.48
C GLU A 238 -6.47 -15.63 -16.39
N VAL A 239 -7.01 -16.81 -16.72
CA VAL A 239 -7.75 -17.65 -15.78
C VAL A 239 -6.86 -18.13 -14.65
N MET A 240 -5.63 -18.56 -14.93
CA MET A 240 -4.67 -18.96 -13.90
C MET A 240 -4.27 -17.80 -13.01
N MET A 241 -4.01 -16.62 -13.57
CA MET A 241 -3.71 -15.43 -12.79
C MET A 241 -4.88 -15.04 -11.90
N LYS A 242 -6.13 -15.12 -12.38
CA LYS A 242 -7.32 -14.85 -11.56
C LYS A 242 -7.49 -15.85 -10.41
N LYS A 243 -7.17 -17.13 -10.63
CA LYS A 243 -7.16 -18.16 -9.57
C LYS A 243 -6.13 -17.85 -8.48
N LEU A 244 -4.99 -17.27 -8.84
CA LEU A 244 -3.96 -16.86 -7.89
C LEU A 244 -4.28 -15.51 -7.22
N VAL A 245 -4.85 -14.57 -7.97
CA VAL A 245 -5.12 -13.19 -7.55
C VAL A 245 -6.58 -12.84 -7.84
N GLY A 246 -7.40 -12.80 -6.78
CA GLY A 246 -8.82 -12.41 -6.82
C GLY A 246 -9.80 -13.56 -6.59
N ALA A 247 -9.42 -14.81 -6.90
CA ALA A 247 -10.22 -16.01 -6.60
C ALA A 247 -9.45 -17.06 -5.77
N GLY A 248 -8.29 -16.69 -5.22
CA GLY A 248 -7.48 -17.54 -4.36
C GLY A 248 -7.82 -17.39 -2.88
N GLY A 249 -7.00 -17.97 -2.01
CA GLY A 249 -7.09 -17.70 -0.56
C GLY A 249 -8.41 -18.13 0.07
N LEU A 250 -8.93 -17.33 1.02
CA LEU A 250 -10.22 -17.64 1.68
C LEU A 250 -11.37 -17.74 0.69
N VAL A 251 -11.40 -16.93 -0.37
CA VAL A 251 -12.38 -17.04 -1.46
C VAL A 251 -12.29 -18.42 -2.10
N GLY A 252 -11.09 -18.86 -2.46
CA GLY A 252 -10.89 -20.17 -3.10
C GLY A 252 -11.32 -21.35 -2.22
N TYR A 253 -11.13 -21.28 -0.90
CA TYR A 253 -11.44 -22.39 0.01
C TYR A 253 -12.86 -22.36 0.60
N LEU A 254 -13.36 -21.17 0.92
CA LEU A 254 -14.57 -20.94 1.72
C LEU A 254 -15.64 -20.14 0.96
N GLY A 255 -15.35 -19.64 -0.24
CA GLY A 255 -16.29 -18.88 -1.05
C GLY A 255 -16.56 -17.47 -0.53
N THR A 256 -15.68 -16.92 0.31
CA THR A 256 -15.83 -15.56 0.85
C THR A 256 -14.49 -14.96 1.26
N ASN A 257 -14.33 -13.66 1.02
CA ASN A 257 -13.23 -12.81 1.54
C ASN A 257 -13.62 -12.10 2.85
N ASP A 258 -14.87 -12.19 3.29
CA ASP A 258 -15.35 -11.56 4.52
C ASP A 258 -14.84 -12.35 5.74
N THR A 259 -13.82 -11.82 6.38
CA THR A 259 -13.20 -12.44 7.56
C THR A 259 -14.15 -12.50 8.75
N LEU A 260 -15.07 -11.54 8.91
CA LEU A 260 -16.09 -11.57 9.97
C LEU A 260 -17.07 -12.73 9.75
N LYS A 261 -17.41 -13.01 8.49
CA LYS A 261 -18.22 -14.19 8.13
C LYS A 261 -17.47 -15.48 8.44
N VAL A 262 -16.17 -15.55 8.12
CA VAL A 262 -15.33 -16.72 8.45
C VAL A 262 -15.25 -16.94 9.96
N GLU A 263 -15.02 -15.88 10.75
CA GLU A 263 -15.01 -15.98 12.22
C GLU A 263 -16.35 -16.49 12.78
N ARG A 264 -17.49 -16.06 12.21
CA ARG A 264 -18.81 -16.59 12.59
C ARG A 264 -18.94 -18.07 12.25
N MET A 265 -18.44 -18.51 11.09
CA MET A 265 -18.42 -19.93 10.73
C MET A 265 -17.63 -20.75 11.75
N ILE A 266 -16.47 -20.26 12.18
CA ILE A 266 -15.63 -20.90 13.20
C ILE A 266 -16.36 -20.98 14.54
N LYS A 267 -16.96 -19.89 14.99
CA LYS A 267 -17.76 -19.85 16.24
C LYS A 267 -18.94 -20.83 16.22
N ASN A 268 -19.49 -21.11 15.03
CA ASN A 268 -20.56 -22.07 14.82
C ASN A 268 -20.06 -23.52 14.60
N GLY A 269 -18.77 -23.80 14.83
CA GLY A 269 -18.20 -25.16 14.77
C GLY A 269 -17.78 -25.63 13.37
N ASN A 270 -17.56 -24.72 12.41
CA ASN A 270 -17.06 -25.08 11.09
C ASN A 270 -15.56 -25.37 11.12
N GLU A 271 -15.18 -26.64 11.23
CA GLU A 271 -13.79 -27.08 11.30
C GLU A 271 -12.97 -26.78 10.04
N LYS A 272 -13.59 -26.82 8.85
CA LYS A 272 -12.90 -26.43 7.60
C LYS A 272 -12.52 -24.95 7.64
N ALA A 273 -13.45 -24.08 8.05
CA ALA A 273 -13.19 -22.64 8.16
C ALA A 273 -12.06 -22.37 9.17
N LYS A 274 -12.08 -23.08 10.31
CA LYS A 274 -11.03 -22.97 11.34
C LYS A 274 -9.66 -23.37 10.78
N LEU A 275 -9.57 -24.54 10.15
CA LEU A 275 -8.33 -25.03 9.56
C LEU A 275 -7.74 -24.04 8.55
N ILE A 276 -8.57 -23.54 7.64
CA ILE A 276 -8.13 -22.61 6.60
C ILE A 276 -7.73 -21.26 7.20
N TYR A 277 -8.50 -20.72 8.14
CA TYR A 277 -8.18 -19.44 8.77
C TYR A 277 -6.89 -19.52 9.61
N SER A 278 -6.70 -20.59 10.37
CA SER A 278 -5.46 -20.83 11.12
C SER A 278 -4.26 -21.11 10.21
N ALA A 279 -4.47 -21.75 9.05
CA ALA A 279 -3.41 -21.91 8.05
C ALA A 279 -2.96 -20.56 7.48
N MET A 280 -3.88 -19.61 7.32
CA MET A 280 -3.55 -18.23 6.92
C MET A 280 -2.66 -17.57 7.97
N ALA A 281 -3.09 -17.58 9.24
CA ALA A 281 -2.32 -17.04 10.38
C ALA A 281 -0.93 -17.69 10.48
N TYR A 282 -0.86 -19.00 10.29
CA TYR A 282 0.38 -19.76 10.30
C TYR A 282 1.36 -19.32 9.19
N GLN A 283 0.88 -19.10 7.97
CA GLN A 283 1.74 -18.63 6.88
C GLN A 283 2.23 -17.20 7.13
N VAL A 284 1.38 -16.32 7.67
CA VAL A 284 1.81 -14.97 8.10
C VAL A 284 2.93 -15.06 9.13
N ALA A 285 2.77 -15.86 10.17
CA ALA A 285 3.78 -16.04 11.21
C ALA A 285 5.11 -16.59 10.66
N LYS A 286 5.06 -17.53 9.69
CA LYS A 286 6.27 -18.03 9.02
C LYS A 286 7.01 -16.93 8.27
N GLU A 287 6.27 -16.09 7.53
CA GLU A 287 6.85 -15.00 6.75
C GLU A 287 7.50 -13.95 7.67
N ILE A 288 6.88 -13.67 8.83
CA ILE A 288 7.49 -12.83 9.89
C ILE A 288 8.79 -13.46 10.41
N GLY A 289 8.79 -14.77 10.63
CA GLY A 289 10.00 -15.51 10.98
C GLY A 289 11.10 -15.35 9.93
N ALA A 290 10.78 -15.46 8.64
CA ALA A 290 11.74 -15.23 7.56
C ALA A 290 12.28 -13.80 7.54
N ALA A 291 11.40 -12.79 7.70
CA ALA A 291 11.81 -11.39 7.78
C ALA A 291 12.72 -11.09 8.98
N SER A 292 12.57 -11.81 10.09
CA SER A 292 13.48 -11.67 11.24
C SER A 292 14.92 -12.10 10.93
N VAL A 293 15.09 -13.08 10.04
CA VAL A 293 16.41 -13.55 9.58
C VAL A 293 17.09 -12.48 8.72
N VAL A 294 16.33 -11.76 7.88
CA VAL A 294 16.83 -10.62 7.09
C VAL A 294 17.42 -9.54 8.01
N LEU A 295 16.80 -9.30 9.17
CA LEU A 295 17.27 -8.35 10.17
C LEU A 295 18.32 -8.94 11.14
N ALA A 296 18.76 -10.19 10.93
CA ALA A 296 19.68 -10.92 11.81
C ALA A 296 19.25 -10.89 13.28
N GLY A 297 17.94 -11.00 13.54
CA GLY A 297 17.35 -10.96 14.88
C GLY A 297 17.31 -9.57 15.54
N LYS A 298 17.81 -8.51 14.88
CA LYS A 298 17.78 -7.14 15.40
C LYS A 298 16.45 -6.48 15.07
N VAL A 299 15.41 -6.84 15.82
CA VAL A 299 14.04 -6.35 15.62
C VAL A 299 13.62 -5.56 16.86
N ASP A 300 13.35 -4.26 16.72
CA ASP A 300 12.86 -3.43 17.82
C ASP A 300 11.38 -3.70 18.11
N ALA A 301 10.56 -3.94 17.07
CA ALA A 301 9.16 -4.33 17.20
C ALA A 301 8.63 -5.03 15.95
N ILE A 302 7.57 -5.82 16.13
CA ILE A 302 6.75 -6.36 15.05
C ILE A 302 5.42 -5.61 15.03
N ILE A 303 5.02 -5.09 13.86
CA ILE A 303 3.84 -4.24 13.71
C ILE A 303 2.81 -4.96 12.85
N LEU A 304 1.66 -5.31 13.45
CA LEU A 304 0.51 -5.89 12.76
C LEU A 304 -0.50 -4.79 12.40
N THR A 305 -0.74 -4.57 11.12
CA THR A 305 -1.65 -3.53 10.61
C THR A 305 -2.55 -4.05 9.48
N GLY A 306 -3.37 -3.18 8.89
CA GLY A 306 -4.39 -3.54 7.92
C GLY A 306 -5.70 -4.01 8.57
N ASP A 307 -6.71 -4.27 7.74
CA ASP A 307 -8.07 -4.58 8.21
C ASP A 307 -8.17 -5.89 8.99
N LEU A 308 -7.32 -6.88 8.71
CA LEU A 308 -7.32 -8.15 9.46
C LEU A 308 -6.81 -7.98 10.89
N ALA A 309 -6.11 -6.89 11.20
CA ALA A 309 -5.62 -6.62 12.56
C ALA A 309 -6.76 -6.28 13.55
N TYR A 310 -7.98 -5.99 13.08
CA TYR A 310 -9.17 -5.92 13.95
C TYR A 310 -9.59 -7.29 14.51
N GLY A 311 -9.23 -8.39 13.82
CA GLY A 311 -9.57 -9.75 14.20
C GLY A 311 -8.72 -10.25 15.36
N LYS A 312 -9.19 -10.07 16.60
CA LYS A 312 -8.44 -10.42 17.82
C LYS A 312 -7.96 -11.88 17.86
N GLY A 313 -8.79 -12.81 17.38
CA GLY A 313 -8.42 -14.24 17.34
C GLY A 313 -7.28 -14.50 16.35
N PHE A 314 -7.35 -13.89 15.18
CA PHE A 314 -6.30 -13.98 14.15
C PHE A 314 -4.97 -13.41 14.63
N VAL A 315 -5.03 -12.20 15.23
CA VAL A 315 -3.86 -11.55 15.83
C VAL A 315 -3.25 -12.40 16.94
N ALA A 316 -4.07 -13.01 17.80
CA ALA A 316 -3.58 -13.89 18.85
C ALA A 316 -2.85 -15.13 18.29
N GLU A 317 -3.43 -15.82 17.30
CA GLU A 317 -2.81 -17.00 16.67
C GLU A 317 -1.46 -16.69 16.02
N ILE A 318 -1.31 -15.50 15.43
CA ILE A 318 -0.03 -15.01 14.90
C ILE A 318 0.93 -14.71 16.05
N THR A 319 0.49 -13.90 17.03
CA THR A 319 1.31 -13.39 18.14
C THR A 319 1.92 -14.52 18.95
N GLU A 320 1.16 -15.57 19.26
CA GLU A 320 1.64 -16.76 19.99
C GLU A 320 2.85 -17.43 19.33
N LYS A 321 3.03 -17.27 18.02
CA LYS A 321 4.12 -17.90 17.25
C LYS A 321 5.35 -17.01 17.08
N ILE A 322 5.22 -15.69 17.29
CA ILE A 322 6.25 -14.70 16.91
C ILE A 322 6.72 -13.83 18.09
N ASN A 323 6.04 -13.87 19.23
CA ASN A 323 6.36 -13.01 20.39
C ASN A 323 7.77 -13.25 20.97
N TRP A 324 8.42 -14.36 20.64
CA TRP A 324 9.81 -14.64 21.00
C TRP A 324 10.82 -13.82 20.17
N ILE A 325 10.40 -13.23 19.04
CA ILE A 325 11.25 -12.44 18.16
C ILE A 325 11.40 -11.02 18.71
N ALA A 326 10.28 -10.34 18.98
CA ALA A 326 10.21 -8.99 19.54
C ALA A 326 8.78 -8.68 20.03
N ASP A 327 8.60 -7.53 20.68
CA ASP A 327 7.29 -7.04 21.08
C ASP A 327 6.37 -6.85 19.87
N VAL A 328 5.12 -7.31 20.00
CA VAL A 328 4.11 -7.22 18.94
C VAL A 328 3.17 -6.05 19.23
N ILE A 329 3.13 -5.09 18.31
CA ILE A 329 2.29 -3.90 18.35
C ILE A 329 1.21 -4.04 17.27
N VAL A 330 -0.03 -3.74 17.62
CA VAL A 330 -1.17 -3.87 16.72
C VAL A 330 -1.73 -2.47 16.43
N GLU A 331 -1.70 -2.08 15.15
CA GLU A 331 -2.20 -0.79 14.65
C GLU A 331 -3.25 -1.06 13.55
N PRO A 332 -4.52 -1.31 13.91
CA PRO A 332 -5.53 -1.74 12.94
C PRO A 332 -5.87 -0.72 11.85
N GLY A 333 -6.22 -1.24 10.67
CA GLY A 333 -6.62 -0.45 9.50
C GLY A 333 -5.46 0.11 8.69
N GLU A 334 -5.79 0.82 7.61
CA GLU A 334 -4.79 1.32 6.66
C GLU A 334 -4.51 2.82 6.81
N ASN A 335 -5.51 3.59 7.24
CA ASN A 335 -5.46 5.05 7.44
C ASN A 335 -4.78 5.78 6.27
N GLU A 336 -5.12 5.42 5.02
CA GLU A 336 -4.44 5.91 3.81
C GLU A 336 -4.48 7.45 3.71
N LEU A 337 -5.64 8.08 3.93
CA LEU A 337 -5.79 9.53 3.85
C LEU A 337 -4.96 10.26 4.92
N GLN A 338 -5.02 9.79 6.16
CA GLN A 338 -4.16 10.26 7.25
C GLN A 338 -2.68 10.11 6.89
N SER A 339 -2.28 8.98 6.30
CA SER A 339 -0.89 8.70 5.94
C SER A 339 -0.36 9.66 4.85
N LEU A 340 -1.22 10.01 3.88
CA LEU A 340 -0.91 11.05 2.88
C LEU A 340 -0.77 12.43 3.53
N ALA A 341 -1.70 12.79 4.43
CA ALA A 341 -1.69 14.06 5.13
C ALA A 341 -0.42 14.21 5.98
N GLU A 342 -0.07 13.18 6.74
CA GLU A 342 1.16 13.13 7.54
C GLU A 342 2.42 13.24 6.67
N GLY A 343 2.43 12.62 5.48
CA GLY A 343 3.54 12.72 4.54
C GLY A 343 3.77 14.15 4.03
N ALA A 344 2.70 14.85 3.65
CA ALA A 344 2.78 16.25 3.24
C ALA A 344 3.08 17.18 4.42
N LEU A 345 2.52 16.90 5.61
CA LEU A 345 2.72 17.72 6.81
C LEU A 345 4.19 17.76 7.25
N ARG A 346 4.91 16.64 7.12
CA ARG A 346 6.36 16.60 7.40
C ARG A 346 7.14 17.58 6.52
N ILE A 347 6.77 17.72 5.25
CA ILE A 347 7.38 18.70 4.34
C ILE A 347 7.04 20.13 4.79
N LEU A 348 5.76 20.40 5.06
CA LEU A 348 5.31 21.73 5.47
C LEU A 348 5.94 22.21 6.78
N ARG A 349 6.24 21.29 7.70
CA ARG A 349 6.92 21.57 8.97
C ARG A 349 8.45 21.61 8.87
N GLY A 350 9.02 21.26 7.73
CA GLY A 350 10.47 21.14 7.56
C GLY A 350 11.09 19.97 8.33
N GLU A 351 10.31 18.94 8.65
CA GLU A 351 10.79 17.70 9.27
C GLU A 351 11.46 16.76 8.24
N GLU A 352 11.07 16.88 6.98
CA GLU A 352 11.58 16.13 5.82
C GLU A 352 11.67 17.10 4.62
N GLU A 353 12.63 16.90 3.72
CA GLU A 353 12.72 17.63 2.45
C GLU A 353 11.97 16.87 1.35
N ALA A 354 11.25 17.59 0.49
CA ALA A 354 10.55 16.98 -0.63
C ALA A 354 11.57 16.46 -1.66
N LYS A 355 11.37 15.23 -2.12
CA LYS A 355 12.22 14.60 -3.12
C LYS A 355 11.79 14.97 -4.53
N ASP A 356 12.75 15.05 -5.45
CA ASP A 356 12.50 15.16 -6.87
C ASP A 356 12.36 13.78 -7.52
N TYR A 357 11.33 13.60 -8.35
CA TYR A 357 11.16 12.39 -9.17
C TYR A 357 12.01 12.47 -10.45
N PRO A 358 12.76 11.43 -10.86
CA PRO A 358 12.68 10.02 -10.42
C PRO A 358 13.66 9.65 -9.29
N GLY A 359 14.24 10.64 -8.61
CA GLY A 359 15.18 10.43 -7.52
C GLY A 359 16.56 9.92 -7.97
N GLU A 360 17.39 9.54 -7.00
CA GLU A 360 18.76 9.06 -7.23
C GLU A 360 18.83 7.61 -7.74
N LEU A 361 17.82 6.80 -7.44
CA LEU A 361 17.80 5.36 -7.76
C LEU A 361 17.91 5.10 -9.27
N MET A 362 17.33 5.98 -10.09
CA MET A 362 17.40 5.91 -11.56
C MET A 362 18.62 6.61 -12.16
N LYS A 363 19.38 7.41 -11.40
CA LYS A 363 20.67 7.95 -11.87
C LYS A 363 21.75 6.86 -11.92
N SER A 364 21.56 5.75 -11.19
CA SER A 364 22.54 4.67 -11.05
C SER A 364 22.25 3.42 -11.88
N ASN A 365 21.01 3.21 -12.36
CA ASN A 365 20.60 1.96 -13.02
C ASN A 365 19.98 2.18 -14.42
N LEU A 366 20.77 1.91 -15.46
CA LEU A 366 20.42 1.98 -16.89
C LEU A 366 19.68 0.72 -17.42
N HIS A 367 19.11 -0.13 -16.56
CA HIS A 367 18.67 -1.49 -16.95
C HIS A 367 17.19 -1.82 -16.78
N TYR A 368 16.33 -0.83 -16.49
CA TYR A 368 14.89 -1.02 -16.64
C TYR A 368 14.45 -0.59 -18.05
N ARG A 369 14.57 -1.52 -19.01
CA ARG A 369 13.82 -1.51 -20.27
C ARG A 369 13.12 -2.84 -20.46
#